data_AF-A0A357V147-F1
#
_entry.id   AF-A0A357V147-F1
#
_cell.length_a   1.000
_cell.length_b   1.000
_cell.length_c   1.000
_cell.angle_alpha   90.00
_cell.angle_beta   90.00
_cell.angle_gamma   90.00
#
_symmetry.space_group_name_H-M   'P 1'
#
loop_
_entity.id
_entity.type
_entity.pdbx_description
1 polymer ?
#
loop_
_entity_poly.entity_id
_entity_poly.type
_entity_poly.pdbx_seq_one_letter_code
_entity_poly.pdbx_strand_id
1 'polypeptide(L)'
;LPIEVIAEFQTWRKVRDHQGTQGWVHQTMLDGERTAIVLGRTRTLRAEASSDARALARLEPDVIVRIAVCPKDGGWCRVRAAGFEGWIRRVELWGVRKDEAVE
;
A
#
# COMPACT_ATOMS: atom_id res chain seq x y z
N LEU A 1 -7.19 -8.15 0.75
CA LEU A 1 -6.01 -8.17 -0.14
C LEU A 1 -6.07 -6.91 -0.99
N PRO A 2 -5.01 -6.08 -1.04
CA PRO A 2 -4.95 -4.90 -1.90
C PRO A 2 -5.13 -5.25 -3.37
N ILE A 3 -5.91 -4.47 -4.09
CA ILE A 3 -6.24 -4.66 -5.51
C ILE A 3 -6.31 -3.31 -6.21
N GLU A 4 -5.92 -3.29 -7.48
CA GLU A 4 -5.92 -2.12 -8.35
C GLU A 4 -7.04 -2.25 -9.37
N VAL A 5 -7.92 -1.24 -9.47
CA VAL A 5 -8.93 -1.17 -10.52
C VAL A 5 -8.28 -0.67 -11.81
N ILE A 6 -8.32 -1.48 -12.87
CA ILE A 6 -7.68 -1.20 -14.17
C ILE A 6 -8.70 -0.95 -15.30
N ALA A 7 -9.97 -1.29 -15.11
CA ALA A 7 -11.07 -0.90 -16.00
C ALA A 7 -12.42 -0.95 -15.27
N GLU A 8 -13.41 -0.23 -15.79
CA GLU A 8 -14.76 -0.20 -15.25
C GLU A 8 -15.80 -0.46 -16.34
N PHE A 9 -16.84 -1.22 -16.00
CA PHE A 9 -17.99 -1.44 -16.89
C PHE A 9 -19.26 -1.65 -16.07
N GLN A 10 -20.21 -0.70 -16.12
CA GLN A 10 -21.40 -0.72 -15.28
C GLN A 10 -21.05 -0.96 -13.79
N THR A 11 -21.58 -2.02 -13.17
CA THR A 11 -21.30 -2.40 -11.77
C THR A 11 -20.08 -3.30 -11.61
N TRP A 12 -19.37 -3.59 -12.70
CA TRP A 12 -18.18 -4.43 -12.72
C TRP A 12 -16.91 -3.59 -12.72
N ARG A 13 -15.91 -4.10 -12.02
CA ARG A 13 -14.56 -3.54 -11.96
C ARG A 13 -13.58 -4.62 -12.37
N LYS A 14 -12.76 -4.34 -13.37
CA LYS A 14 -11.64 -5.19 -13.72
C LYS A 14 -10.50 -4.84 -12.79
N VAL A 15 -10.04 -5.81 -12.02
CA VAL A 15 -9.01 -5.62 -10.99
C VAL A 15 -7.73 -6.38 -11.34
N ARG A 16 -6.62 -5.90 -10.80
CA ARG A 16 -5.30 -6.53 -10.83
C ARG A 16 -4.75 -6.65 -9.41
N ASP A 17 -4.21 -7.80 -9.04
CA ASP A 17 -3.49 -7.98 -7.78
C ASP A 17 -1.99 -7.67 -7.92
N HIS A 18 -1.23 -7.76 -6.82
CA HIS A 18 0.21 -7.50 -6.82
C HIS A 18 1.04 -8.53 -7.60
N GLN A 19 0.48 -9.70 -7.89
CA GLN A 19 1.12 -10.76 -8.68
C GLN A 19 0.80 -10.63 -10.18
N GLY A 20 -0.10 -9.70 -10.54
CA GLY A 20 -0.52 -9.46 -11.92
C GLY A 20 -1.76 -10.27 -12.34
N THR A 21 -2.35 -11.05 -11.45
CA THR A 21 -3.62 -11.76 -11.70
C THR A 21 -4.72 -10.75 -11.98
N GLN A 22 -5.55 -11.03 -12.98
CA GLN A 22 -6.65 -10.14 -13.39
C GLN A 22 -7.99 -10.85 -13.36
N GLY A 23 -9.05 -10.10 -13.05
CA GLY A 23 -10.41 -10.60 -13.07
C GLY A 23 -11.44 -9.49 -12.99
N TRP A 24 -12.70 -9.85 -13.20
CA TRP A 24 -13.83 -8.95 -12.99
C TRP A 24 -14.48 -9.25 -11.65
N VAL A 25 -14.73 -8.20 -10.87
CA VAL A 25 -15.44 -8.28 -9.60
C VAL A 25 -16.55 -7.24 -9.57
N HIS A 26 -17.66 -7.57 -8.92
CA HIS A 26 -18.74 -6.62 -8.67
C HIS A 26 -18.27 -5.54 -7.68
N GLN A 27 -18.63 -4.28 -7.93
CA GLN A 27 -18.15 -3.12 -7.16
C GLN A 27 -18.42 -3.21 -5.65
N THR A 28 -19.48 -3.92 -5.24
CA THR A 28 -19.85 -4.10 -3.82
C THR A 28 -18.95 -5.07 -3.06
N MET A 29 -18.10 -5.83 -3.76
CA MET A 29 -17.07 -6.67 -3.14
C MET A 29 -15.79 -5.90 -2.82
N LEU A 30 -15.71 -4.63 -3.25
CA LEU A 30 -14.57 -3.76 -3.00
C LEU A 30 -14.85 -2.91 -1.77
N ASP A 31 -13.86 -2.84 -0.89
CA ASP A 31 -13.81 -1.83 0.16
C ASP A 31 -12.89 -0.69 -0.27
N GLY A 32 -13.23 0.53 0.14
CA GLY A 32 -12.48 1.74 -0.20
C GLY A 32 -11.22 1.94 0.66
N GLU A 33 -10.96 1.07 1.64
CA GLU A 33 -9.83 1.18 2.55
C GLU A 33 -8.50 1.10 1.78
N ARG A 34 -7.70 2.16 1.90
CA ARG A 34 -6.39 2.25 1.24
C ARG A 34 -5.37 1.36 1.92
N THR A 35 -5.02 0.28 1.23
CA THR A 35 -4.08 -0.73 1.70
C THR A 35 -2.96 -0.95 0.69
N ALA A 36 -1.81 -1.41 1.16
CA ALA A 36 -0.63 -1.70 0.37
C ALA A 36 0.02 -3.01 0.78
N ILE A 37 0.88 -3.55 -0.08
CA ILE A 37 1.68 -4.77 0.18
C ILE A 37 3.17 -4.42 0.22
N VAL A 38 3.90 -5.00 1.16
CA VAL A 38 5.36 -4.88 1.26
C VAL A 38 6.07 -5.72 0.20
N LEU A 39 6.96 -5.09 -0.58
CA LEU A 39 7.59 -5.70 -1.75
C LEU A 39 8.95 -6.39 -1.48
N GLY A 40 9.02 -7.66 -1.89
CA GLY A 40 10.22 -8.41 -2.29
C GLY A 40 11.17 -8.87 -1.18
N ARG A 41 11.32 -8.10 -0.10
CA ARG A 41 12.16 -8.44 1.06
C ARG A 41 11.64 -7.73 2.30
N THR A 42 12.09 -8.17 3.47
CA THR A 42 11.78 -7.54 4.75
C THR A 42 12.17 -6.06 4.74
N ARG A 43 11.25 -5.18 5.14
CA ARG A 43 11.41 -3.72 5.18
C ARG A 43 11.34 -3.19 6.59
N THR A 44 12.00 -2.07 6.83
CA THR A 44 12.01 -1.43 8.15
C THR A 44 10.96 -0.34 8.19
N LEU A 45 10.02 -0.47 9.12
CA LEU A 45 9.12 0.60 9.51
C LEU A 45 9.87 1.56 10.43
N ARG A 46 9.86 2.86 10.13
CA ARG A 46 10.65 3.87 10.83
C ARG A 46 9.78 4.87 11.57
N ALA A 47 10.33 5.51 12.60
CA ALA A 47 9.60 6.49 13.38
C ALA A 47 9.31 7.79 12.61
N GLU A 48 10.17 8.13 11.65
CA GLU A 48 10.08 9.35 10.83
C GLU A 48 10.37 9.03 9.35
N ALA A 49 10.03 9.97 8.46
CA ALA A 49 10.27 9.89 7.01
C ALA A 49 11.74 10.09 6.63
N SER A 50 12.64 9.32 7.24
CA SER A 50 14.08 9.36 7.03
C SER A 50 14.70 7.97 7.12
N SER A 51 15.75 7.69 6.33
CA SER A 51 16.47 6.41 6.38
C SER A 51 17.27 6.21 7.66
N ASP A 52 17.57 7.28 8.40
CA ASP A 52 18.37 7.21 9.61
C ASP A 52 17.51 7.24 10.88
N ALA A 53 16.19 7.42 10.70
CA ALA A 53 15.24 7.39 11.80
C ALA A 53 15.17 6.02 12.46
N ARG A 54 14.88 6.02 13.78
CA ARG A 54 14.75 4.82 14.60
C ARG A 54 13.83 3.78 13.97
N ALA A 55 14.28 2.52 13.95
CA ALA A 55 13.47 1.40 13.52
C ALA A 55 12.39 1.09 14.57
N LEU A 56 11.13 0.99 14.14
CA LEU A 56 9.98 0.62 14.97
C LEU A 56 9.62 -0.85 14.83
N ALA A 57 9.66 -1.38 13.60
CA ALA A 57 9.31 -2.75 13.30
C ALA A 57 10.00 -3.23 12.01
N ARG A 58 10.05 -4.55 11.82
CA ARG A 58 10.39 -5.19 10.55
C ARG A 58 9.13 -5.79 9.95
N LEU A 59 8.85 -5.44 8.70
CA LEU A 59 7.71 -5.93 7.94
C LEU A 59 8.20 -6.94 6.93
N GLU A 60 7.69 -8.17 7.02
CA GLU A 60 8.03 -9.22 6.05
C GLU A 60 7.42 -8.93 4.66
N PRO A 61 7.95 -9.55 3.58
CA PRO A 61 7.29 -9.56 2.28
C PRO A 61 5.83 -9.98 2.38
N ASP A 62 5.00 -9.46 1.49
CA ASP A 62 3.58 -9.81 1.36
C ASP A 62 2.69 -9.40 2.55
N VAL A 63 3.26 -8.74 3.57
CA VAL A 63 2.49 -8.12 4.65
C VAL A 63 1.63 -6.99 4.10
N ILE A 64 0.33 -7.06 4.39
CA ILE A 64 -0.63 -6.00 4.07
C ILE A 64 -0.55 -4.91 5.14
N VAL A 65 -0.43 -3.66 4.70
CA VAL A 65 -0.39 -2.48 5.55
C VAL A 65 -1.51 -1.53 5.18
N ARG A 66 -2.02 -0.77 6.15
CA ARG A 66 -2.96 0.32 5.91
C ARG A 66 -2.22 1.61 5.69
N ILE A 67 -2.56 2.35 4.65
CA ILE A 67 -1.92 3.63 4.34
C ILE A 67 -2.65 4.70 5.14
N ALA A 68 -1.96 5.34 6.08
CA ALA A 68 -2.51 6.45 6.83
C ALA A 68 -2.30 7.76 6.08
N VAL A 69 -1.09 8.00 5.57
CA VAL A 69 -0.76 9.19 4.77
C VAL A 69 0.30 8.80 3.75
N CYS A 70 0.18 9.23 2.50
CA CYS A 70 1.27 9.17 1.55
C CYS A 70 1.29 10.43 0.66
N PRO A 71 2.15 11.42 0.96
CA PRO A 71 2.15 12.71 0.26
C PRO A 71 2.60 12.58 -1.20
N LYS A 72 1.94 13.28 -2.13
CA LYS A 72 2.20 13.19 -3.58
C LYS A 72 3.68 13.25 -3.96
N ASP A 73 4.41 14.25 -3.47
CA ASP A 73 5.82 14.48 -3.80
C ASP A 73 6.79 13.85 -2.80
N GLY A 74 6.29 13.02 -1.88
CA GLY A 74 7.06 12.38 -0.82
C GLY A 74 7.57 10.98 -1.19
N GLY A 75 8.83 10.69 -0.87
CA GLY A 75 9.39 9.33 -1.00
C GLY A 75 8.90 8.34 0.07
N TRP A 76 7.98 8.75 0.96
CA TRP A 76 7.60 8.03 2.17
C TRP A 76 6.08 7.99 2.34
N CYS A 77 5.58 6.85 2.82
CA CYS A 77 4.21 6.69 3.27
C CYS A 77 4.21 6.35 4.76
N ARG A 78 3.30 6.98 5.50
CA ARG A 78 2.94 6.58 6.86
C ARG A 78 1.94 5.45 6.78
N VAL A 79 2.25 4.32 7.41
CA VAL A 79 1.44 3.10 7.37
C VAL A 79 1.21 2.54 8.76
N ARG A 80 0.13 1.79 8.92
CA ARG A 80 -0.20 1.03 10.13
C ARG A 80 -0.26 -0.46 9.84
N ALA A 81 0.44 -1.26 10.65
CA ALA A 81 0.51 -2.71 10.52
C ALA A 81 0.69 -3.36 11.90
N ALA A 82 -0.16 -4.33 12.23
CA ALA A 82 -0.08 -5.13 13.47
C ALA A 82 0.16 -4.30 14.75
N GLY A 83 -0.52 -3.16 14.89
CA GLY A 83 -0.39 -2.27 16.05
C GLY A 83 0.79 -1.28 16.00
N PHE A 84 1.69 -1.41 15.03
CA PHE A 84 2.75 -0.45 14.76
C PHE A 84 2.29 0.60 13.75
N GLU A 85 2.77 1.82 13.93
CA GLU A 85 2.54 2.93 13.01
C GLU A 85 3.85 3.67 12.79
N GLY A 86 4.19 3.92 11.53
CA GLY A 86 5.43 4.58 11.18
C GLY A 86 5.55 4.81 9.67
N TRP A 87 6.74 5.13 9.23
CA TRP A 87 7.06 5.51 7.87
C TRP A 87 7.84 4.42 7.15
N ILE A 88 7.47 4.16 5.91
CA ILE A 88 8.13 3.24 4.99
C ILE A 88 8.32 3.95 3.66
N ARG A 89 9.35 3.58 2.89
CA ARG A 89 9.58 4.22 1.58
C ARG A 89 8.48 3.78 0.61
N ARG A 90 7.96 4.73 -0.18
CA ARG A 90 6.91 4.47 -1.18
C ARG A 90 7.31 3.36 -2.16
N VAL A 91 8.57 3.34 -2.58
CA VAL A 91 9.11 2.34 -3.53
C VAL A 91 9.15 0.90 -2.97
N GLU A 92 8.90 0.74 -1.68
CA GLU A 92 8.87 -0.57 -1.01
C GLU A 92 7.44 -1.13 -0.89
N LEU A 93 6.45 -0.38 -1.39
CA LEU A 93 5.04 -0.73 -1.35
C LEU A 93 4.46 -0.93 -2.75
N TRP A 94 3.56 -1.90 -2.86
CA TRP A 94 2.61 -2.01 -3.97
C TRP A 94 1.25 -1.48 -3.52
N GLY A 95 0.54 -0.77 -4.40
CA GLY A 95 -0.76 -0.15 -4.09
C GLY A 95 -0.70 1.37 -3.86
N VAL A 96 0.46 2.01 -4.04
CA VAL A 96 0.60 3.47 -4.05
C VAL A 96 1.37 3.89 -5.29
N ARG A 97 0.77 4.72 -6.15
CA ARG A 97 1.45 5.25 -7.35
C ARG A 97 2.41 6.37 -6.99
N LYS A 98 3.37 6.64 -7.89
CA LYS A 98 4.42 7.64 -7.66
C LYS A 98 3.88 9.05 -7.47
N ASP A 99 2.76 9.36 -8.10
CA ASP A 99 2.11 10.67 -8.18
C ASP A 99 0.78 10.73 -7.41
N GLU A 100 0.51 9.72 -6.57
CA GLU A 100 -0.73 9.60 -5.83
C GLU A 100 -0.58 10.10 -4.39
N ALA A 101 -1.50 10.98 -4.00
CA ALA A 101 -1.68 11.38 -2.61
C ALA A 101 -2.72 10.47 -1.94
N VAL A 102 -2.41 10.04 -0.72
CA VAL A 102 -3.36 9.42 0.21
C VAL A 102 -3.36 10.25 1.48
N GLU A 103 -4.53 10.71 1.91
CA GLU A 103 -4.76 11.53 3.10
C GLU A 103 -5.46 10.73 4.21
#